data_AF-A0A8J7R395-F1
#
_entry.id   AF-A0A8J7R395-F1
#
_cell.length_a   1.000
_cell.length_b   1.000
_cell.length_c   1.000
_cell.angle_alpha   90.00
_cell.angle_beta   90.00
_cell.angle_gamma   90.00
#
_symmetry.space_group_name_H-M   'P 1'
#
loop_
_entity.id
_entity.type
_entity.pdbx_description
1 polymer ?
#
loop_
_entity_poly.entity_id
_entity_poly.type
_entity_poly.pdbx_seq_one_letter_code
_entity_poly.pdbx_strand_id
1 'polypeptide(L)'
;MTTIPFVIENTGRGERSYDIYSRLLKDRIVLLCDEVNDATASLICAQLLFLESQDPDKEISMYINSPGGSVTAGMAIYDTMQFIASPVSTLCIGQAASMGAFLLAGGEKGLRYSLPNSKIMIHQPSSGYQGQITDLDIHVREG
;
A
#
# COMPACT_ATOMS: atom_id res chain seq x y z
N MET A 1 14.12 12.34 -13.93
CA MET A 1 12.71 11.97 -13.68
C MET A 1 12.22 11.18 -14.86
N THR A 2 11.67 10.00 -14.62
CA THR A 2 10.98 9.22 -15.67
C THR A 2 9.60 9.84 -15.88
N THR A 3 9.19 10.04 -17.13
CA THR A 3 7.87 10.56 -17.47
C THR A 3 6.80 9.49 -17.28
N ILE A 4 5.69 9.86 -16.64
CA ILE A 4 4.52 8.98 -16.51
C ILE A 4 3.74 9.06 -17.84
N PRO A 5 3.50 7.93 -18.53
CA PRO A 5 2.76 7.93 -19.79
C PRO A 5 1.28 8.24 -19.55
N PHE A 6 0.67 8.88 -20.56
CA PHE A 6 -0.77 9.14 -20.60
C PHE A 6 -1.48 8.17 -21.54
N VAL A 7 -2.72 7.84 -21.20
CA VAL A 7 -3.62 6.98 -21.96
C VAL A 7 -4.87 7.79 -22.33
N ILE A 8 -5.28 7.70 -23.60
CA ILE A 8 -6.51 8.30 -24.11
C ILE A 8 -7.59 7.21 -24.17
N GLU A 9 -8.70 7.42 -23.48
CA GLU A 9 -9.85 6.52 -23.49
C GLU A 9 -11.01 7.18 -24.24
N ASN A 10 -11.45 6.53 -25.32
CA ASN A 10 -12.62 6.94 -26.08
C ASN A 10 -13.88 6.46 -25.37
N THR A 11 -14.53 7.36 -24.65
CA THR A 11 -15.85 7.11 -24.08
C THR A 11 -16.92 7.43 -25.12
N GLY A 12 -18.12 6.85 -25.01
CA GLY A 12 -19.25 7.22 -25.89
C GLY A 12 -19.67 8.70 -25.80
N ARG A 13 -19.07 9.49 -24.90
CA ARG A 13 -19.29 10.94 -24.72
C ARG A 13 -18.08 11.80 -25.09
N GLY A 14 -17.01 11.21 -25.65
CA GLY A 14 -15.78 11.90 -26.04
C GLY A 14 -14.51 11.26 -25.48
N GLU A 15 -13.38 11.89 -25.72
CA GLU A 15 -12.06 11.41 -25.27
C GLU A 15 -11.76 11.90 -23.85
N ARG A 16 -11.19 11.04 -23.02
CA ARG A 16 -10.62 11.41 -21.72
C ARG A 16 -9.16 10.97 -21.65
N SER A 17 -8.30 11.86 -21.17
CA SER A 17 -6.88 11.57 -20.95
C SER A 17 -6.62 11.33 -19.46
N TYR A 18 -5.85 10.29 -19.16
CA TYR A 18 -5.44 9.91 -17.81
C TYR A 18 -3.94 9.60 -17.83
N ASP A 19 -3.22 9.90 -16.75
CA ASP A 19 -1.95 9.20 -16.55
C ASP A 19 -2.23 7.71 -16.25
N ILE A 20 -1.24 6.85 -16.48
CA ILE A 20 -1.43 5.40 -16.35
C ILE A 20 -1.88 4.97 -14.94
N TYR A 21 -1.46 5.66 -13.87
CA TYR A 21 -1.86 5.32 -12.50
C TYR A 21 -3.30 5.75 -12.23
N SER A 22 -3.69 6.96 -12.64
CA SER A 22 -5.08 7.40 -12.58
C SER A 22 -6.01 6.48 -13.37
N ARG A 23 -5.55 5.94 -14.50
CA ARG A 23 -6.34 4.96 -15.26
C ARG A 23 -6.50 3.65 -14.49
N LEU A 24 -5.47 3.15 -13.82
CA LEU A 24 -5.55 1.96 -12.98
C LEU A 24 -6.43 2.17 -11.75
N LEU A 25 -6.36 3.34 -11.12
CA LEU A 25 -7.20 3.69 -9.97
C LEU A 25 -8.69 3.65 -10.34
N LYS A 26 -9.05 4.04 -11.56
CA LYS A 26 -10.43 3.90 -12.08
C LYS A 26 -10.91 2.44 -12.11
N ASP A 27 -10.00 1.49 -12.29
CA ASP A 27 -10.27 0.04 -12.21
C ASP A 27 -10.07 -0.50 -10.77
N ARG A 28 -9.94 0.38 -9.77
CA ARG A 28 -9.74 0.07 -8.35
C ARG A 28 -8.42 -0.62 -8.04
N ILE A 29 -7.39 -0.37 -8.85
CA ILE A 29 -6.04 -0.88 -8.63
C ILE A 29 -5.20 0.21 -7.95
N VAL A 30 -4.64 -0.12 -6.77
CA VAL A 30 -3.75 0.73 -5.99
C VAL A 30 -2.35 0.12 -5.99
N LEU A 31 -1.32 0.92 -6.25
CA LEU A 31 0.06 0.44 -6.33
C LEU A 31 0.91 0.96 -5.15
N LEU A 32 1.48 0.03 -4.38
CA LEU A 32 2.53 0.28 -3.41
C LEU A 32 3.86 -0.27 -3.98
N CYS A 33 4.56 0.54 -4.78
CA CYS A 33 5.77 0.14 -5.50
C CYS A 33 7.04 0.89 -5.04
N ASP A 34 7.05 1.34 -3.79
CA ASP A 34 8.13 2.14 -3.21
C ASP A 34 8.29 1.81 -1.71
N GLU A 35 9.25 2.47 -1.05
CA GLU A 35 9.38 2.48 0.40
C GLU A 35 8.10 2.99 1.07
N VAL A 36 7.74 2.34 2.18
CA VAL A 36 6.66 2.78 3.05
C VAL A 36 7.15 3.95 3.90
N ASN A 37 6.68 5.15 3.59
CA ASN A 37 6.94 6.38 4.36
C ASN A 37 5.64 7.21 4.45
N ASP A 38 5.66 8.32 5.18
CA ASP A 38 4.47 9.14 5.42
C ASP A 38 3.82 9.67 4.14
N ALA A 39 4.61 10.01 3.12
CA ALA A 39 4.09 10.48 1.83
C ALA A 39 3.39 9.35 1.07
N THR A 40 4.04 8.19 0.95
CA THR A 40 3.46 7.00 0.32
C THR A 40 2.21 6.55 1.06
N ALA A 41 2.24 6.47 2.39
CA ALA A 41 1.11 6.07 3.21
C ALA A 41 -0.07 7.02 3.06
N SER A 42 0.16 8.34 3.13
CA SER A 42 -0.87 9.35 2.92
C SER A 42 -1.56 9.18 1.56
N LEU A 43 -0.77 8.96 0.49
CA LEU A 43 -1.30 8.74 -0.86
C LEU A 43 -2.10 7.44 -0.98
N ILE A 44 -1.64 6.34 -0.36
CA ILE A 44 -2.37 5.06 -0.37
C ILE A 44 -3.67 5.18 0.41
N CYS A 45 -3.65 5.74 1.63
CA CYS A 45 -4.84 5.96 2.44
C CYS A 45 -5.87 6.83 1.71
N ALA A 46 -5.44 7.90 1.05
CA ALA A 46 -6.32 8.75 0.26
C ALA A 46 -6.98 7.99 -0.91
N GLN A 47 -6.24 7.12 -1.61
CA GLN A 47 -6.78 6.27 -2.68
C GLN A 47 -7.78 5.25 -2.14
N LEU A 48 -7.49 4.59 -1.02
CA LEU A 48 -8.40 3.64 -0.38
C LEU A 48 -9.73 4.29 0.02
N LEU A 49 -9.66 5.43 0.72
CA LEU A 49 -10.84 6.21 1.11
C LEU A 49 -11.62 6.75 -0.09
N PHE A 50 -10.92 7.16 -1.15
CA PHE A 50 -11.56 7.57 -2.40
C PHE A 50 -12.34 6.40 -3.02
N LEU A 51 -11.73 5.23 -3.17
CA LEU A 51 -12.38 4.05 -3.76
C LEU A 51 -13.56 3.55 -2.92
N GLU A 52 -13.42 3.57 -1.60
CA GLU A 52 -14.50 3.30 -0.65
C GLU A 52 -15.69 4.23 -0.90
N SER A 53 -15.45 5.54 -1.07
CA SER A 53 -16.51 6.51 -1.32
C SER A 53 -17.22 6.33 -2.67
N GLN A 54 -16.59 5.66 -3.64
CA GLN A 54 -17.18 5.42 -4.96
C GLN A 54 -18.11 4.21 -4.98
N ASP A 55 -17.68 3.12 -4.34
CA ASP A 55 -18.41 1.86 -4.30
C ASP A 55 -17.84 1.00 -3.15
N PRO A 56 -18.47 1.00 -1.95
CA PRO A 56 -17.95 0.33 -0.76
C PRO A 56 -18.12 -1.19 -0.79
N ASP A 57 -18.93 -1.74 -1.69
CA ASP A 57 -19.15 -3.19 -1.81
C ASP A 57 -18.14 -3.85 -2.77
N LYS A 58 -17.36 -3.04 -3.49
CA LYS A 58 -16.50 -3.51 -4.57
C LYS A 58 -15.06 -3.65 -4.13
N GLU A 59 -14.45 -4.78 -4.49
CA GLU A 59 -13.05 -5.08 -4.19
C GLU A 59 -12.09 -3.98 -4.66
N ILE A 60 -11.06 -3.73 -3.84
CA ILE A 60 -9.89 -2.91 -4.19
C ILE A 60 -8.70 -3.85 -4.31
N SER A 61 -7.97 -3.79 -5.43
CA SER A 61 -6.78 -4.61 -5.64
C SER A 61 -5.50 -3.81 -5.36
N MET A 62 -4.82 -4.14 -4.27
CA MET A 62 -3.58 -3.51 -3.85
C MET A 62 -2.36 -4.33 -4.29
N TYR A 63 -1.56 -3.79 -5.20
CA TYR A 63 -0.36 -4.45 -5.71
C TYR A 63 0.85 -3.94 -4.93
N ILE A 64 1.66 -4.87 -4.41
CA ILE A 64 2.74 -4.57 -3.48
C ILE A 64 4.07 -5.02 -4.09
N ASN A 65 4.97 -4.06 -4.27
CA ASN A 65 6.39 -4.22 -4.58
C ASN A 65 7.21 -3.28 -3.68
N SER A 66 7.37 -3.64 -2.41
CA SER A 66 7.97 -2.75 -1.41
C SER A 66 9.04 -3.45 -0.59
N PRO A 67 10.18 -2.77 -0.34
CA PRO A 67 11.19 -3.24 0.60
C PRO A 67 10.76 -3.08 2.08
N GLY A 68 9.58 -2.47 2.33
CA GLY A 68 9.15 -2.07 3.67
C GLY A 68 9.43 -0.59 3.92
N GLY A 69 9.59 -0.22 5.19
CA GLY A 69 9.84 1.17 5.59
C GLY A 69 9.32 1.45 7.00
N SER A 70 8.83 2.66 7.22
CA SER A 70 8.29 3.13 8.50
C SER A 70 7.12 2.25 8.99
N VAL A 71 7.25 1.77 10.23
CA VAL A 71 6.21 0.97 10.91
C VAL A 71 4.94 1.79 11.08
N THR A 72 5.04 3.04 11.55
CA THR A 72 3.87 3.90 11.79
C THR A 72 3.14 4.23 10.48
N ALA A 73 3.87 4.53 9.42
CA ALA A 73 3.29 4.78 8.10
C ALA A 73 2.60 3.53 7.55
N GLY A 74 3.21 2.34 7.71
CA GLY A 74 2.58 1.09 7.31
C GLY A 74 1.36 0.72 8.16
N MET A 75 1.36 1.04 9.46
CA MET A 75 0.19 0.86 10.31
C MET A 75 -0.98 1.75 9.88
N ALA A 76 -0.72 3.00 9.46
CA ALA A 76 -1.78 3.86 8.92
C ALA A 76 -2.46 3.25 7.68
N ILE A 77 -1.67 2.66 6.76
CA ILE A 77 -2.21 1.95 5.60
C ILE A 77 -3.03 0.74 6.06
N TYR A 78 -2.46 -0.09 6.95
CA TYR A 78 -3.12 -1.29 7.46
C TYR A 78 -4.46 -0.99 8.13
N ASP A 79 -4.48 -0.03 9.06
CA ASP A 79 -5.70 0.36 9.76
C ASP A 79 -6.75 0.91 8.78
N THR A 80 -6.32 1.64 7.74
CA THR A 80 -7.23 2.10 6.69
C THR A 80 -7.81 0.92 5.89
N MET A 81 -7.00 -0.10 5.56
CA MET A 81 -7.48 -1.31 4.89
C MET A 81 -8.53 -2.05 5.73
N GLN A 82 -8.38 -2.09 7.06
CA GLN A 82 -9.33 -2.74 7.96
C GLN A 82 -10.57 -1.87 8.25
N PHE A 83 -10.45 -0.54 8.11
CA PHE A 83 -11.51 0.41 8.43
C PHE A 83 -12.58 0.50 7.34
N ILE A 84 -12.17 0.45 6.07
CA ILE A 84 -13.10 0.57 4.94
C ILE A 84 -13.94 -0.72 4.76
N ALA A 85 -15.14 -0.60 4.21
CA ALA A 85 -16.00 -1.76 3.95
C ALA A 85 -15.54 -2.55 2.71
N SER A 86 -14.93 -1.88 1.73
CA SER A 86 -14.43 -2.52 0.51
C SER A 86 -13.41 -3.60 0.85
N PRO A 87 -13.57 -4.85 0.37
CA PRO A 87 -12.55 -5.88 0.59
C PRO A 87 -11.26 -5.50 -0.16
N VAL A 88 -10.14 -5.50 0.56
CA VAL A 88 -8.83 -5.18 -0.03
C VAL A 88 -8.10 -6.47 -0.36
N SER A 89 -8.01 -6.82 -1.65
CA SER A 89 -7.12 -7.89 -2.09
C SER A 89 -5.68 -7.39 -2.19
N THR A 90 -4.72 -8.26 -1.90
CA THR A 90 -3.30 -7.92 -1.96
C THR A 90 -2.57 -8.86 -2.91
N LEU A 91 -1.70 -8.31 -3.77
CA LEU A 91 -0.87 -9.08 -4.69
C LEU A 91 0.59 -8.66 -4.61
N CYS A 92 1.47 -9.57 -4.21
CA CYS A 92 2.90 -9.33 -4.24
C CYS A 92 3.47 -9.49 -5.65
N ILE A 93 4.04 -8.41 -6.19
CA ILE A 93 4.79 -8.39 -7.45
C ILE A 93 6.25 -8.02 -7.16
N GLY A 94 7.20 -8.93 -7.40
CA GLY A 94 8.61 -8.68 -7.13
C GLY A 94 8.99 -8.93 -5.67
N GLN A 95 8.71 -7.99 -4.75
CA GLN A 95 8.98 -8.20 -3.33
C GLN A 95 7.94 -7.59 -2.38
N ALA A 96 7.75 -8.25 -1.24
CA ALA A 96 7.07 -7.71 -0.09
C ALA A 96 7.94 -8.02 1.13
N ALA A 97 8.66 -7.02 1.61
CA ALA A 97 9.58 -7.14 2.73
C ALA A 97 9.15 -6.25 3.91
N SER A 98 9.37 -6.69 5.14
CA SER A 98 9.09 -5.91 6.36
C SER A 98 7.64 -5.39 6.36
N MET A 99 7.41 -4.07 6.44
CA MET A 99 6.06 -3.49 6.32
C MET A 99 5.33 -3.83 5.01
N GLY A 100 6.05 -4.08 3.92
CA GLY A 100 5.45 -4.60 2.68
C GLY A 100 4.88 -6.02 2.86
N ALA A 101 5.59 -6.90 3.58
CA ALA A 101 5.10 -8.24 3.92
C ALA A 101 3.94 -8.20 4.90
N PHE A 102 3.99 -7.27 5.86
CA PHE A 102 2.91 -7.04 6.83
C PHE A 102 1.62 -6.61 6.11
N LEU A 103 1.70 -5.60 5.24
CA LEU A 103 0.57 -5.13 4.45
C LEU A 103 0.02 -6.19 3.50
N LEU A 104 0.90 -6.98 2.87
CA LEU A 104 0.50 -8.13 2.06
C LEU A 104 -0.34 -9.12 2.89
N ALA A 105 0.11 -9.45 4.10
CA ALA A 105 -0.60 -10.37 4.98
C ALA A 105 -1.92 -9.79 5.54
N GLY A 106 -2.04 -8.46 5.60
CA GLY A 106 -3.20 -7.71 6.08
C GLY A 106 -4.35 -7.58 5.07
N GLY A 107 -4.20 -8.08 3.85
CA GLY A 107 -5.31 -8.16 2.89
C GLY A 107 -6.45 -9.07 3.36
N GLU A 108 -7.60 -8.92 2.72
CA GLU A 108 -8.83 -9.67 3.01
C GLU A 108 -8.59 -11.19 2.99
N LYS A 109 -9.29 -11.92 3.88
CA LYS A 109 -9.05 -13.35 4.05
C LYS A 109 -9.42 -14.11 2.78
N GLY A 110 -8.43 -14.80 2.21
CA GLY A 110 -8.59 -15.56 0.96
C GLY A 110 -8.26 -14.76 -0.31
N LEU A 111 -7.98 -13.46 -0.18
CA LEU A 111 -7.64 -12.55 -1.27
C LEU A 111 -6.19 -12.03 -1.17
N ARG A 112 -5.27 -12.88 -0.68
CA ARG A 112 -3.85 -12.56 -0.51
C ARG A 112 -3.01 -13.43 -1.44
N TYR A 113 -2.38 -12.81 -2.42
CA TYR A 113 -1.75 -13.48 -3.55
C TYR A 113 -0.29 -13.08 -3.71
N SER A 114 0.48 -13.92 -4.40
CA SER A 114 1.87 -13.64 -4.73
C SER A 114 2.21 -14.25 -6.09
N LEU A 115 2.95 -13.53 -6.92
CA LEU A 115 3.47 -14.09 -8.17
C LEU A 115 4.56 -15.14 -7.87
N PRO A 116 4.78 -16.13 -8.76
CA PRO A 116 5.66 -17.27 -8.47
C PRO A 116 7.11 -16.93 -8.14
N ASN A 117 7.62 -15.79 -8.63
CA ASN A 117 9.00 -15.35 -8.42
C ASN A 117 9.13 -14.23 -7.37
N SER A 118 8.02 -13.85 -6.73
CA SER A 118 8.04 -12.80 -5.72
C SER A 118 8.71 -13.29 -4.43
N LYS A 119 9.42 -12.38 -3.76
CA LYS A 119 10.07 -12.66 -2.47
C LYS A 119 9.28 -12.03 -1.33
N ILE A 120 8.93 -12.84 -0.33
CA ILE A 120 8.32 -12.38 0.91
C ILE A 120 9.37 -12.49 2.01
N MET A 121 9.64 -11.37 2.68
CA MET A 121 10.65 -11.31 3.75
C MET A 121 10.05 -10.68 5.00
N ILE A 122 10.05 -11.41 6.10
CA ILE A 122 9.62 -10.92 7.42
C ILE A 122 10.84 -10.83 8.33
N HIS A 123 10.89 -9.78 9.14
CA HIS A 123 11.88 -9.62 10.20
C HIS A 123 11.29 -8.76 11.31
N GLN A 124 11.86 -8.86 12.51
CA GLN A 124 11.48 -7.99 13.63
C GLN A 124 11.76 -6.52 13.29
N PRO A 125 10.93 -5.56 13.73
CA PRO A 125 11.21 -4.13 13.57
C PRO A 125 12.62 -3.80 14.08
N SER A 126 13.37 -3.03 13.31
CA SER A 126 14.65 -2.50 13.76
C SER A 126 14.41 -1.10 14.31
N SER A 127 14.46 -0.94 15.64
CA SER A 127 14.44 0.40 16.24
C SER A 127 15.86 0.94 16.36
N GLY A 128 16.14 2.05 15.66
CA GLY A 128 17.37 2.81 15.83
C GLY A 128 17.12 3.93 16.84
N TYR A 129 17.65 3.79 18.05
CA TYR A 129 17.54 4.82 19.09
C TYR A 129 18.75 5.75 19.10
N GLN A 130 18.52 7.08 19.07
CA GLN A 130 19.54 8.09 19.38
C GLN A 130 19.07 8.96 20.56
N GLY A 131 19.69 8.76 21.73
CA GLY A 131 19.46 9.58 22.92
C GLY A 131 20.04 8.97 24.21
N GLN A 132 19.60 9.45 25.38
CA GLN A 132 20.10 8.97 26.68
C GLN A 132 19.64 7.55 27.00
N ILE A 133 20.49 6.76 27.67
CA ILE A 133 20.21 5.35 28.02
C ILE A 133 18.91 5.17 28.83
N THR A 134 18.49 6.16 29.62
CA THR A 134 17.23 6.13 30.39
C THR A 134 15.98 6.12 29.52
N ASP A 135 16.06 6.70 28.33
CA ASP A 135 14.96 6.76 27.35
C ASP A 135 14.97 5.54 26.42
N LEU A 136 16.06 4.75 26.41
CA LEU A 136 16.15 3.47 25.70
C LEU A 136 15.10 2.47 26.23
N ASP A 137 14.90 2.42 27.55
CA ASP A 137 13.93 1.50 28.18
C ASP A 137 12.47 1.82 27.81
N ILE A 138 12.15 3.10 27.60
CA ILE A 138 10.83 3.54 27.10
C ILE A 138 10.72 3.18 25.63
N HIS A 139 11.74 3.49 24.84
CA HIS A 139 11.76 3.24 23.41
C HIS A 139 11.72 1.75 23.04
N VAL A 140 12.33 0.88 23.85
CA VAL A 140 12.29 -0.59 23.70
C VAL A 140 10.94 -1.18 24.11
N ARG A 141 10.16 -0.48 24.94
CA ARG A 141 8.80 -0.91 25.31
C ARG A 141 7.73 -0.45 24.32
N GLU A 142 7.96 0.67 23.65
CA GLU A 142 7.00 1.30 22.72
C GLU A 142 7.25 0.95 21.24
N GLY A 143 8.43 0.45 20.87
CA GLY A 143 8.77 -0.06 19.53
C GLY A 143 8.48 -1.54 19.35
#